data_AF-A0A101FJQ5-F1
#
_entry.id   AF-A0A101FJQ5-F1
#
_cell.length_a   1.000
_cell.length_b   1.000
_cell.length_c   1.000
_cell.angle_alpha   90.00
_cell.angle_beta   90.00
_cell.angle_gamma   90.00
#
_symmetry.space_group_name_H-M   'P 1'
#
loop_
_entity.id
_entity.type
_entity.pdbx_description
1 polymer ?
#
loop_
_entity_poly.entity_id
_entity_poly.type
_entity_poly.pdbx_seq_one_letter_code
_entity_poly.pdbx_strand_id
1 'polypeptide(L)' 'MKLFLILVLVLLVYYLYFKKRKKTVSLKDKKKVADLVFDETCQTYVKKEEALKIEVQGKTYYFCSKACAEKFLAKTKNLS' A
#
# COMPACT_ATOMS: atom_id res chain seq x y z
N MET A 1 33.52 -10.15 -39.81
CA MET A 1 32.11 -10.49 -40.09
C MET A 1 31.53 -11.54 -39.12
N LYS A 2 32.13 -12.74 -38.96
CA LYS A 2 31.56 -13.80 -38.10
C LYS A 2 31.54 -13.48 -36.59
N LEU A 3 32.57 -12.80 -36.07
CA LEU A 3 32.66 -12.38 -34.66
C LEU A 3 31.55 -11.39 -34.25
N PHE A 4 31.17 -10.48 -35.15
CA PHE A 4 30.07 -9.53 -34.90
C PHE A 4 28.71 -10.24 -34.82
N LEU A 5 28.48 -11.25 -35.66
CA LEU A 5 27.25 -12.05 -35.60
C LEU A 5 27.15 -12.83 -34.28
N ILE A 6 28.26 -13.41 -33.82
CA ILE A 6 28.30 -14.12 -32.53
C ILE A 6 28.02 -13.14 -31.38
N LEU A 7 28.61 -11.94 -31.39
CA LEU A 7 28.39 -10.93 -30.37
C LEU A 7 26.92 -10.47 -30.35
N VAL A 8 26.31 -10.24 -31.51
CA VAL A 8 24.88 -9.88 -31.61
C VAL A 8 23.98 -11.02 -31.11
N LEU A 9 24.29 -12.27 -31.45
CA LEU A 9 23.55 -13.43 -30.96
C LEU A 9 23.67 -13.59 -29.44
N VAL A 10 24.85 -13.38 -28.87
CA VAL A 10 25.08 -13.41 -27.41
C VAL A 10 24.31 -12.28 -26.72
N LEU A 11 24.33 -11.06 -27.26
CA LEU A 11 23.55 -9.94 -26.73
C LEU A 11 22.04 -10.18 -26.84
N LEU A 12 21.56 -10.79 -27.93
CA LEU A 12 20.15 -11.17 -28.09
C LEU A 12 19.75 -12.21 -27.05
N VAL A 13 20.53 -13.28 -26.88
CA VAL A 13 20.27 -14.31 -25.88
C VAL A 13 20.29 -13.73 -24.47
N TYR A 14 21.28 -12.89 -24.16
CA TYR A 14 21.37 -12.17 -22.88
C TYR A 14 20.14 -11.27 -22.65
N TYR A 15 19.74 -10.50 -23.66
CA TYR A 15 18.56 -9.64 -23.59
C TYR A 15 17.27 -10.44 -23.37
N LEU A 16 17.08 -11.56 -24.09
CA LEU A 16 15.91 -12.42 -23.93
C LEU A 16 15.87 -13.09 -22.55
N TYR A 17 17.03 -13.53 -22.04
CA TYR A 17 17.19 -14.05 -20.69
C TYR A 17 16.82 -12.99 -19.64
N PHE A 18 17.34 -11.77 -19.78
CA PHE A 18 17.07 -10.67 -18.85
C PHE A 18 15.62 -10.18 -18.91
N LYS A 19 15.01 -10.17 -20.11
CA LYS A 19 13.61 -9.81 -20.33
C LYS A 19 12.64 -10.75 -19.61
N LYS A 20 12.96 -12.05 -19.50
CA LYS A 20 12.17 -13.01 -18.70
C LYS A 20 12.20 -12.68 -17.20
N ARG A 21 13.32 -12.17 -16.66
CA ARG A 21 13.43 -11.82 -15.23
C ARG A 21 12.63 -10.58 -14.83
N LYS A 22 12.49 -9.57 -15.70
CA LYS A 22 11.67 -8.38 -15.37
C LYS A 22 10.17 -8.69 -15.25
N LYS A 23 9.66 -9.70 -15.97
CA LYS A 23 8.23 -10.01 -16.00
C LYS A 23 7.72 -10.70 -14.73
N THR A 24 8.60 -11.38 -13.99
CA THR A 24 8.23 -12.13 -12.77
C THR A 24 8.30 -11.30 -11.48
N VAL A 25 9.03 -10.18 -11.48
CA VAL A 25 9.18 -9.30 -10.30
C VAL A 25 8.12 -8.19 -10.25
N SER A 26 7.40 -7.91 -11.36
CA SER A 26 6.55 -6.72 -11.44
C SER A 26 5.07 -6.91 -11.07
N LEU A 27 4.60 -8.14 -10.84
CA LEU A 27 3.15 -8.39 -10.61
C LEU A 27 2.84 -9.28 -9.41
N LYS A 28 3.82 -9.96 -8.81
CA LYS A 28 3.60 -10.82 -7.65
C LYS A 28 4.00 -10.20 -6.31
N ASP A 29 4.87 -9.19 -6.35
CA ASP A 29 5.30 -8.42 -5.17
C ASP A 29 4.52 -7.10 -5.00
N LYS A 30 3.32 -6.99 -5.58
CA LYS A 30 2.25 -6.19 -4.95
C LYS A 30 1.70 -6.98 -3.76
N LYS A 31 2.57 -7.37 -2.83
CA LYS A 31 2.14 -7.62 -1.45
C LYS A 31 1.65 -6.26 -0.99
N LYS A 32 0.33 -6.07 -1.06
CA LYS A 32 -0.39 -4.85 -0.69
C LYS A 32 0.35 -4.17 0.45
N VAL A 33 1.05 -3.07 0.16
CA VAL A 33 1.50 -2.16 1.22
C VAL A 33 0.20 -1.56 1.71
N ALA A 34 -0.38 -2.19 2.73
CA ALA A 34 -1.65 -1.75 3.28
C ALA A 34 -1.38 -0.39 3.93
N ASP A 35 -2.06 0.64 3.45
CA ASP A 35 -2.03 1.95 4.09
C ASP A 35 -2.56 1.76 5.52
N LEU A 36 -1.71 2.01 6.51
CA LEU A 36 -2.08 1.97 7.92
C LEU A 36 -2.45 3.37 8.38
N VAL A 37 -3.54 3.48 9.11
CA VAL A 37 -4.02 4.72 9.75
C VAL A 37 -4.13 4.50 11.25
N PHE A 38 -3.89 5.55 12.02
CA PHE A 38 -3.89 5.49 13.48
C PHE A 38 -5.29 5.77 14.04
N ASP A 39 -5.73 4.93 14.98
CA ASP A 39 -6.94 5.13 15.79
C ASP A 39 -6.57 5.82 17.11
N GLU A 40 -7.05 7.04 17.33
CA GLU A 40 -6.75 7.84 18.53
C GLU A 40 -7.42 7.33 19.81
N THR A 41 -8.52 6.58 19.70
CA THR A 41 -9.25 6.05 20.86
C THR A 41 -8.55 4.84 21.43
N CYS A 42 -8.11 3.98 20.52
CA CYS A 42 -7.65 2.63 20.82
C CYS A 42 -6.11 2.50 20.64
N GLN A 43 -5.45 3.61 20.25
CA GLN A 43 -3.99 3.79 20.07
C GLN A 43 -3.33 2.70 19.23
N THR A 44 -4.02 2.27 18.17
CA THR A 44 -3.58 1.18 17.32
C THR A 44 -3.57 1.61 15.86
N TYR A 45 -2.69 0.99 15.08
CA TYR A 45 -2.69 1.11 13.63
C TYR A 45 -3.66 0.10 13.02
N VAL A 46 -4.53 0.58 12.15
CA VAL A 46 -5.49 -0.23 11.40
C VAL A 46 -5.33 -0.02 9.91
N LYS A 47 -5.67 -1.03 9.11
CA LYS A 47 -5.65 -0.88 7.66
C LYS A 47 -6.75 0.11 7.25
N LYS A 48 -6.38 1.12 6.48
CA LYS A 48 -7.28 2.16 5.97
C LYS A 48 -8.48 1.60 5.20
N GLU A 49 -8.28 0.47 4.51
CA GLU A 49 -9.31 -0.26 3.76
C GLU A 49 -10.39 -0.86 4.69
N GLU A 50 -10.02 -1.24 5.91
CA GLU A 50 -10.90 -1.91 6.89
C GLU A 50 -11.38 -0.92 7.98
N ALA A 51 -10.80 0.29 8.04
CA ALA A 51 -11.07 1.27 9.07
C ALA A 51 -12.38 2.05 8.81
N LEU A 52 -13.08 2.37 9.89
CA LEU A 52 -14.25 3.23 9.85
C LEU A 52 -13.83 4.69 9.72
N LYS A 53 -14.18 5.33 8.60
CA LYS A 53 -13.90 6.75 8.33
C LYS A 53 -15.04 7.63 8.84
N ILE A 54 -14.71 8.64 9.65
CA ILE A 54 -15.66 9.69 10.04
C ILE A 54 -15.04 11.07 9.83
N GLU A 55 -15.89 12.08 9.65
CA GLU A 55 -15.46 13.47 9.50
C GLU A 55 -15.97 14.28 10.68
N VAL A 56 -15.04 14.94 11.39
CA VAL A 56 -15.32 15.73 12.59
C VAL A 56 -14.60 17.06 12.44
N GLN A 57 -15.35 18.17 12.46
CA GLN A 57 -14.80 19.54 12.32
C GLN A 57 -13.91 19.72 11.07
N GLY A 58 -14.29 19.12 9.94
CA GLY A 58 -13.53 19.19 8.67
C GLY A 58 -12.24 18.35 8.66
N LYS A 59 -11.98 17.56 9.71
CA LYS A 59 -10.89 16.58 9.75
C LYS A 59 -11.44 15.16 9.61
N THR A 60 -10.79 14.36 8.79
CA THR A 60 -11.09 12.93 8.66
C THR A 60 -10.33 12.14 9.71
N TYR A 61 -11.05 11.31 10.47
CA TYR A 61 -10.49 10.37 11.44
C TYR A 61 -10.86 8.94 11.05
N TYR A 62 -10.01 7.99 11.48
CA TYR A 62 -10.16 6.56 11.18
C TYR A 62 -10.18 5.75 12.48
N PHE A 63 -11.09 4.80 12.58
CA PHE A 63 -11.29 3.99 13.77
C PHE A 63 -11.32 2.50 13.45
N CYS A 64 -10.85 1.67 14.38
CA CYS A 64 -10.87 0.22 14.25
C CYS A 64 -12.28 -0.38 14.34
N SER A 65 -13.21 0.35 14.97
CA SER A 65 -14.58 -0.09 15.19
C SER A 65 -15.54 1.08 15.37
N LYS A 66 -16.85 0.80 15.20
CA LYS A 66 -17.93 1.76 15.50
C LYS A 66 -17.88 2.26 16.95
N ALA A 67 -17.56 1.37 17.89
CA ALA A 67 -17.44 1.74 19.30
C ALA A 67 -16.31 2.74 19.57
N CYS A 68 -15.13 2.60 18.94
CA CYS A 68 -14.04 3.60 19.08
C CYS A 68 -14.49 4.95 18.46
N ALA A 69 -15.19 4.95 17.31
CA ALA A 69 -15.72 6.16 16.69
C ALA A 69 -16.79 6.88 17.55
N GLU A 70 -17.72 6.14 18.15
CA GLU A 70 -18.76 6.71 19.04
C GLU A 70 -18.16 7.33 20.30
N LYS A 71 -17.17 6.64 20.92
CA LYS A 71 -16.44 7.19 22.07
C LYS A 71 -15.70 8.48 21.72
N PHE A 72 -15.07 8.51 20.54
CA PHE A 72 -14.43 9.71 20.03
C PHE A 72 -15.43 10.86 19.85
N LEU A 73 -16.56 10.62 19.18
CA LEU A 73 -17.61 11.60 18.96
C LEU A 73 -18.19 12.13 20.28
N ALA A 74 -18.45 11.25 21.25
CA ALA A 74 -18.92 11.64 22.58
C ALA A 74 -17.89 12.53 23.28
N LYS A 75 -16.59 12.21 23.20
CA LYS A 75 -15.53 13.05 23.77
C LYS A 75 -15.45 14.41 23.07
N THR A 76 -15.51 14.44 21.74
CA THR A 76 -15.42 15.71 20.98
C THR A 76 -16.64 16.61 21.17
N LYS A 77 -17.84 16.05 21.35
CA LYS A 77 -19.08 16.81 21.57
C LYS A 77 -19.07 17.54 22.92
N ASN A 78 -18.32 17.03 23.91
CA ASN A 78 -18.16 17.69 25.21
C ASN A 78 -17.06 18.76 25.21
N LEU A 79 -16.33 18.94 24.10
CA LEU A 79 -15.22 19.91 23.95
C LEU A 79 -15.56 21.10 23.04
N SER A 80 -16.81 21.21 22.57
CA SER A 80 -17.31 22.34 21.75
C SER A 80 -18.22 23.26 22.53
#